data_AF-A0A7X1L1E6-F1
#
_entry.id   AF-A0A7X1L1E6-F1
#
_cell.length_a   1.000
_cell.length_b   1.000
_cell.length_c   1.000
_cell.angle_alpha   90.00
_cell.angle_beta   90.00
_cell.angle_gamma   90.00
#
_symmetry.space_group_name_H-M   'P 1'
#
loop_
_entity.id
_entity.type
_entity.pdbx_description
1 polymer ?
#
loop_
_entity_poly.entity_id
_entity_poly.type
_entity_poly.pdbx_seq_one_letter_code
_entity_poly.pdbx_strand_id
1 'polypeptide(L)'
;MGLRLEEALSLQVADIDTGYNRVHIRRGKGHKDRLVPLPDLTLLGLRALWSKHRHPNLIFPNAKGSLETIQRATTHMDKGGAQKAMKIVVTECGIKKKSLYTSFATVLPLISLNAA
;
A
#
# COMPACT_ATOMS: atom_id res chain seq x y z
N MET A 1 -1.81 1.53 -9.44
CA MET A 1 -1.92 0.31 -8.61
C MET A 1 -3.16 0.30 -7.73
N GLY A 2 -3.61 1.43 -7.14
CA GLY A 2 -4.89 1.46 -6.41
C GLY A 2 -4.90 0.62 -5.12
N LEU A 3 -3.75 0.53 -4.45
CA LEU A 3 -3.64 -0.12 -3.15
C LEU A 3 -4.27 0.75 -2.07
N ARG A 4 -4.96 0.13 -1.13
CA ARG A 4 -5.32 0.82 0.12
C ARG A 4 -4.05 1.06 0.93
N LEU A 5 -4.09 2.06 1.81
CA LEU A 5 -2.94 2.43 2.61
C LEU A 5 -2.37 1.26 3.42
N GLU A 6 -3.21 0.49 4.12
CA GLU A 6 -2.76 -0.68 4.88
C GLU A 6 -2.20 -1.79 3.99
N GLU A 7 -2.81 -2.02 2.83
CA GLU A 7 -2.35 -3.04 1.87
C GLU A 7 -0.96 -2.68 1.32
N ALA A 8 -0.69 -1.38 1.10
CA ALA A 8 0.60 -0.91 0.64
C ALA A 8 1.66 -1.01 1.75
N LEU A 9 1.34 -0.62 2.98
CA LEU A 9 2.29 -0.63 4.10
C LEU A 9 2.66 -2.05 4.53
N SER A 10 1.71 -2.97 4.52
CA SER A 10 1.92 -4.39 4.87
C SER A 10 2.57 -5.22 3.76
N LEU A 11 2.90 -4.62 2.62
CA LEU A 11 3.45 -5.31 1.47
C LEU A 11 4.78 -6.00 1.79
N GLN A 12 4.87 -7.29 1.43
CA GLN A 12 6.08 -8.07 1.62
C GLN A 12 6.88 -8.24 0.32
N VAL A 13 8.17 -8.54 0.45
CA VAL A 13 9.07 -8.87 -0.66
C VAL A 13 8.52 -10.06 -1.45
N ALA A 14 8.00 -11.07 -0.74
CA ALA A 14 7.42 -12.28 -1.35
C ALA A 14 6.12 -12.04 -2.12
N ASP A 15 5.47 -10.89 -1.93
CA ASP A 15 4.24 -10.54 -2.65
C ASP A 15 4.52 -9.88 -4.01
N ILE A 16 5.77 -9.53 -4.30
CA ILE A 16 6.18 -8.92 -5.56
C ILE A 16 6.60 -10.01 -6.54
N ASP A 17 5.79 -10.21 -7.57
CA ASP A 17 6.09 -11.11 -8.68
C ASP A 17 6.72 -10.30 -9.83
N THR A 18 8.04 -10.37 -9.93
CA THR A 18 8.80 -9.72 -11.01
C THR A 18 8.76 -10.49 -12.32
N GLY A 19 8.33 -11.75 -12.33
CA GLY A 19 8.21 -12.53 -13.56
C GLY A 19 7.00 -12.09 -14.38
N TYR A 20 5.89 -11.80 -13.70
CA TYR A 20 4.65 -11.35 -14.33
C TYR A 20 4.35 -9.86 -14.13
N ASN A 21 5.25 -9.11 -13.48
CA ASN A 21 5.08 -7.71 -13.12
C ASN A 21 3.75 -7.45 -12.40
N ARG A 22 3.53 -8.18 -11.30
CA ARG A 22 2.31 -8.10 -10.49
C ARG A 22 2.65 -8.09 -9.00
N VAL A 23 1.73 -7.53 -8.22
CA VAL A 23 1.75 -7.58 -6.77
C VAL A 23 0.58 -8.42 -6.28
N HIS A 24 0.86 -9.37 -5.40
CA HIS A 24 -0.14 -10.18 -4.73
C HIS A 24 -0.62 -9.47 -3.46
N ILE A 25 -1.85 -8.97 -3.48
CA ILE A 25 -2.48 -8.35 -2.30
C ILE A 25 -3.27 -9.41 -1.57
N ARG A 26 -2.75 -9.84 -0.42
CA ARG A 26 -3.39 -10.81 0.46
C ARG A 26 -4.43 -10.14 1.36
N ARG A 27 -5.52 -10.84 1.65
CA ARG A 27 -6.57 -10.42 2.59
C ARG A 27 -7.06 -8.98 2.33
N GLY A 28 -7.35 -8.66 1.08
CA GLY A 28 -7.99 -7.40 0.71
C GLY A 28 -9.42 -7.31 1.26
N LYS A 29 -10.21 -6.35 0.76
CA LYS A 29 -11.62 -6.18 1.18
C LYS A 29 -12.41 -7.50 1.09
N GLY A 30 -13.08 -7.84 2.19
CA GLY A 30 -13.82 -9.10 2.31
C GLY A 30 -12.93 -10.34 2.40
N HIS A 31 -11.67 -10.17 2.84
CA HIS A 31 -10.66 -11.23 2.92
C HIS A 31 -10.34 -11.92 1.59
N LYS A 32 -10.54 -11.22 0.48
CA LYS A 32 -10.22 -11.74 -0.86
C LYS A 32 -8.84 -11.29 -1.31
N ASP A 33 -8.11 -12.23 -1.87
CA ASP A 33 -6.83 -11.97 -2.50
C ASP A 33 -7.04 -11.42 -3.91
N ARG A 34 -6.09 -10.61 -4.38
CA ARG A 34 -6.09 -10.12 -5.76
C ARG A 34 -4.68 -9.86 -6.27
N LEU A 35 -4.52 -9.95 -7.58
CA LEU A 35 -3.30 -9.56 -8.28
C LEU A 35 -3.48 -8.16 -8.85
N VAL A 36 -2.50 -7.30 -8.64
CA VAL A 36 -2.49 -5.91 -9.13
C VAL A 36 -1.29 -5.74 -10.07
N PRO A 37 -1.45 -5.13 -11.25
CA PRO A 37 -0.31 -4.83 -12.13
C PRO A 37 0.73 -3.95 -11.43
N LEU A 38 2.01 -4.30 -11.57
CA LEU A 38 3.17 -3.58 -11.06
C LEU A 38 3.90 -2.88 -12.22
N PRO A 39 3.82 -1.55 -12.31
CA PRO A 39 4.58 -0.80 -13.31
C PRO A 39 6.10 -0.87 -13.04
N ASP A 40 6.91 -0.92 -14.10
CA ASP A 40 8.38 -1.05 -13.97
C ASP A 40 9.00 0.10 -13.17
N LEU A 41 8.54 1.33 -13.38
CA LEU A 41 9.00 2.50 -12.60
C LEU A 41 8.74 2.33 -11.10
N THR A 42 7.60 1.71 -10.75
CA THR A 42 7.29 1.42 -9.35
C THR A 42 8.23 0.35 -8.81
N LEU A 43 8.45 -0.74 -9.56
CA LEU A 43 9.38 -1.81 -9.17
C LEU A 43 10.79 -1.26 -8.91
N LEU A 44 11.28 -0.36 -9.77
CA LEU A 44 12.56 0.32 -9.57
C LEU A 44 12.59 1.13 -8.25
N GLY A 45 11.54 1.90 -7.98
CA GLY A 45 11.41 2.65 -6.71
C GLY A 45 11.41 1.74 -5.48
N LEU A 46 10.68 0.62 -5.54
CA LEU A 46 10.64 -0.37 -4.47
C LEU A 46 12.00 -1.04 -4.24
N ARG A 47 12.73 -1.39 -5.32
CA ARG A 47 14.09 -1.95 -5.23
C ARG A 47 15.09 -0.96 -4.62
N ALA A 48 15.02 0.30 -5.04
CA ALA A 48 15.88 1.36 -4.51
C ALA A 48 15.63 1.60 -3.01
N LEU A 49 14.35 1.57 -2.59
CA LEU A 49 13.99 1.67 -1.17
C LEU A 49 14.49 0.46 -0.39
N TRP A 50 14.18 -0.75 -0.87
CA TRP A 50 14.53 -2.00 -0.19
C TRP A 50 16.05 -2.13 -0.02
N SER A 51 16.85 -1.68 -1.00
CA SER A 51 18.31 -1.74 -0.93
C SER A 51 18.91 -0.94 0.23
N LYS A 52 18.20 0.07 0.76
CA LYS A 52 18.66 0.89 1.89
C LYS A 52 18.59 0.18 3.23
N HIS A 53 17.59 -0.68 3.42
CA HIS A 53 17.37 -1.37 4.70
C HIS A 53 17.55 -2.89 4.62
N ARG A 54 17.32 -3.50 3.45
CA ARG A 54 17.42 -4.96 3.18
C ARG A 54 16.65 -5.80 4.19
N HIS A 55 15.44 -5.35 4.51
CA HIS A 55 14.59 -6.06 5.46
C HIS A 55 14.09 -7.37 4.82
N PRO A 56 14.13 -8.51 5.53
CA PRO A 56 13.87 -9.82 4.93
C PRO A 56 12.44 -9.98 4.39
N ASN A 57 11.44 -9.42 5.10
CA ASN A 57 10.02 -9.66 4.78
C ASN A 57 9.31 -8.42 4.23
N LEU A 58 9.28 -7.31 4.99
CA LEU A 58 8.58 -6.08 4.64
C LEU A 58 9.33 -5.19 3.64
N ILE A 59 8.58 -4.57 2.72
CA ILE A 59 9.06 -3.50 1.84
C ILE A 59 9.09 -2.14 2.55
N PHE A 60 8.15 -1.91 3.47
CA PHE A 60 8.06 -0.69 4.26
C PHE A 60 8.15 -1.02 5.76
N PRO A 61 9.31 -1.44 6.28
CA PRO A 61 9.48 -1.70 7.71
C PRO A 61 9.33 -0.40 8.52
N ASN A 62 9.07 -0.54 9.82
CA ASN A 62 9.09 0.60 10.74
C ASN A 62 10.48 1.25 10.73
N ALA A 63 10.55 2.50 10.27
CA ALA A 63 11.79 3.22 10.00
C ALA A 63 12.39 3.93 11.24
N LYS A 64 11.94 3.60 12.45
CA LYS A 64 12.41 4.24 13.69
C LYS A 64 13.66 3.55 14.24
N GLY A 65 14.71 4.34 14.46
CA GLY A 65 15.94 3.89 15.11
C GLY A 65 17.08 3.61 14.13
N SER A 66 18.04 2.78 14.56
CA SER A 66 19.19 2.37 13.75
C SER A 66 18.79 1.39 12.64
N LEU A 67 19.68 1.19 11.67
CA LEU A 67 19.49 0.23 10.58
C LEU A 67 19.19 -1.20 11.09
N GLU A 68 19.86 -1.62 12.16
CA GLU A 68 19.62 -2.93 12.78
C GLU A 68 18.21 -3.05 13.35
N THR A 69 17.70 -1.99 13.99
CA THR A 69 16.32 -1.96 14.50
C THR A 69 15.32 -2.03 13.36
N ILE A 70 15.58 -1.30 12.26
CA ILE A 70 14.72 -1.32 11.07
C ILE A 70 14.71 -2.72 10.45
N GLN A 71 15.86 -3.39 10.35
CA GLN A 71 15.99 -4.75 9.81
C GLN A 71 15.27 -5.82 10.64
N ARG A 72 15.15 -5.59 11.95
CA ARG A 72 14.46 -6.48 12.88
C ARG A 72 13.01 -6.07 13.16
N ALA A 73 12.51 -5.03 12.47
CA ALA A 73 11.18 -4.50 12.71
C ALA A 73 10.11 -5.55 12.40
N THR A 74 9.26 -5.85 13.38
CA THR A 74 8.11 -6.75 13.19
C THR A 74 6.89 -6.02 12.64
N THR A 75 6.91 -4.69 12.65
CA THR A 75 5.81 -3.83 12.22
C THR A 75 6.19 -3.04 10.97
N HIS A 76 5.19 -2.75 10.13
CA HIS A 76 5.36 -1.86 9.00
C HIS A 76 5.44 -0.39 9.44
N MET A 77 5.86 0.48 8.51
CA MET A 77 5.84 1.93 8.67
C MET A 77 4.47 2.42 9.15
N ASP A 78 4.48 3.44 10.01
CA ASP A 78 3.24 3.94 10.59
C ASP A 78 2.36 4.62 9.53
N LYS A 79 1.05 4.42 9.68
CA LYS A 79 0.04 5.00 8.79
C LYS A 79 0.08 6.53 8.81
N GLY A 80 0.23 7.11 10.00
CA GLY A 80 0.19 8.56 10.22
C GLY A 80 1.37 9.26 9.56
N GLY A 81 2.58 8.72 9.68
CA GLY A 81 3.78 9.21 9.02
C GLY A 81 3.68 9.11 7.51
N ALA A 82 3.17 8.01 6.95
CA ALA A 82 2.93 7.89 5.52
C ALA A 82 1.95 8.95 4.99
N GLN A 83 0.84 9.19 5.70
CA GLN A 83 -0.12 10.24 5.36
C GLN A 83 0.49 11.64 5.47
N LYS A 84 1.27 11.90 6.53
CA LYS A 84 1.94 13.18 6.74
C LYS A 84 2.97 13.46 5.64
N ALA A 85 3.78 12.46 5.28
CA ALA A 85 4.75 12.58 4.19
C ALA A 85 4.07 12.92 2.86
N MET A 86 2.98 12.22 2.51
CA MET A 86 2.20 12.54 1.31
C MET A 86 1.64 13.97 1.36
N LYS A 87 1.14 14.43 2.52
CA LYS A 87 0.62 15.80 2.69
C LYS A 87 1.71 16.86 2.46
N ILE A 88 2.93 16.60 2.93
CA ILE A 88 4.09 17.48 2.71
C ILE A 88 4.40 17.55 1.21
N VAL A 89 4.55 16.39 0.54
CA VAL A 89 4.83 16.33 -0.91
C VAL A 89 3.77 17.07 -1.72
N VAL A 90 2.48 16.87 -1.43
CA VAL A 90 1.38 17.58 -2.12
C VAL A 90 1.50 19.09 -1.96
N THR A 91 1.89 19.55 -0.76
CA THR A 91 2.07 20.97 -0.44
C THR A 91 3.27 21.55 -1.19
N GLU A 92 4.41 20.86 -1.16
CA GLU A 92 5.65 21.27 -1.83
C GLU A 92 5.51 21.28 -3.36
N CYS A 93 4.78 20.32 -3.93
CA CYS A 93 4.47 20.30 -5.35
C CYS A 93 3.40 21.34 -5.76
N GLY A 94 2.87 22.13 -4.82
CA GLY A 94 1.85 23.15 -5.10
C GLY A 94 0.53 22.57 -5.61
N ILE A 95 0.21 21.31 -5.30
CA ILE A 95 -1.00 20.65 -5.75
C ILE A 95 -2.17 21.16 -4.91
N LYS A 96 -2.98 22.05 -5.50
CA LYS A 96 -4.14 22.68 -4.85
C LYS A 96 -5.41 21.84 -4.91
N LYS A 97 -5.39 20.72 -5.64
CA LYS A 97 -6.55 19.85 -5.84
C LYS A 97 -6.94 19.20 -4.52
N LYS A 98 -8.12 19.56 -4.01
CA LYS A 98 -8.75 18.85 -2.89
C LYS A 98 -9.35 17.55 -3.43
N SER A 99 -8.84 16.40 -2.99
CA SER A 99 -9.57 15.15 -3.21
C SER A 99 -10.83 15.21 -2.35
N LEU A 100 -12.00 15.30 -2.99
CA LEU A 100 -13.25 15.09 -2.27
C LEU A 100 -13.21 13.68 -1.69
N TYR A 101 -13.64 13.52 -0.44
CA TYR A 101 -13.92 12.21 0.11
C TYR A 101 -15.02 11.59 -0.77
N THR A 102 -14.64 10.67 -1.65
CA THR A 102 -15.63 9.85 -2.36
C THR A 102 -16.20 8.89 -1.32
N SER A 103 -17.42 9.19 -0.84
CA SER A 103 -18.24 8.24 -0.09
C SER A 103 -18.49 7.04 -1.01
N PHE A 104 -17.64 6.02 -0.91
CA PHE A 104 -17.78 4.82 -1.73
C PHE A 104 -18.76 3.88 -1.03
N ALA A 105 -20.04 4.22 -1.11
CA ALA A 105 -21.12 3.26 -1.06
C ALA A 105 -21.85 3.41 -2.39
N THR A 106 -21.63 2.46 -3.31
CA THR A 106 -22.61 2.22 -4.35
C THR A 106 -23.96 2.04 -3.64
N VAL A 107 -24.91 2.94 -3.87
CA VAL A 107 -26.31 2.67 -3.56
C VAL A 107 -26.68 1.49 -4.45
N LEU A 108 -26.56 0.27 -3.93
CA LEU A 108 -27.20 -0.87 -4.56
C LEU A 108 -28.71 -0.70 -4.32
N PRO A 109 -29.56 -0.87 -5.35
CA PRO A 109 -30.99 -0.95 -5.12
C PRO A 109 -31.25 -2.07 -4.10
N LEU A 110 -32.17 -1.83 -3.17
CA LEU A 110 -32.68 -2.86 -2.27
C LEU A 110 -33.22 -4.00 -3.15
N ILE A 111 -32.50 -5.12 -3.17
CA ILE A 111 -33.03 -6.36 -3.74
C ILE A 111 -33.97 -6.95 -2.67
N SER A 112 -35.14 -6.34 -2.53
CA SER A 112 -36.27 -6.97 -1.85
C SER A 112 -37.01 -7.81 -2.87
N LEU A 113 -36.69 -9.10 -2.95
CA LEU A 113 -37.55 -10.14 -3.51
C LEU A 113 -37.21 -11.46 -2.82
N ASN A 114 -37.66 -11.61 -1.57
CA ASN A 114 -38.06 -12.94 -1.10
C ASN A 114 -39.57 -13.01 -1.26
N ALA A 115 -40.00 -13.50 -2.41
CA ALA A 115 -41.30 -14.11 -2.57
C ALA A 115 -41.13 -15.61 -2.38
N ALA A 116 -41.58 -16.12 -1.25
CA ALA A 116 -42.03 -17.48 -1.01
C ALA A 116 -42.90 -17.48 0.25
#